data_AF-A0A3D4JW70-F1
#
_entry.id   AF-A0A3D4JW70-F1
#
_cell.length_a   1.000
_cell.length_b   1.000
_cell.length_c   1.000
_cell.angle_alpha   90.00
_cell.angle_beta   90.00
_cell.angle_gamma   90.00
#
_symmetry.space_group_name_H-M   'P 1'
#
loop_
_entity.id
_entity.type
_entity.pdbx_description
1 polymer ?
#
loop_
_entity_poly.entity_id
_entity_poly.type
_entity_poly.pdbx_seq_one_letter_code
_entity_poly.pdbx_strand_id
1 'polypeptide(L)'
;VITDEVGKGLRNICLDISVRYEINFLEIGCEENHVHFLIQSVTSLSISEICMKVKSITAKEIFRRFPEVKLKLWGRNFWTSGYYANTVGQYGNKDVIKKYIESQEKEVKYQKVYDGQLTLFDD
;
A
#
# COMPACT_ATOMS: atom_id res chain seq x y z
N VAL A 1 2.33 -2.38 14.94
CA VAL A 1 1.03 -1.67 14.79
C VAL A 1 0.20 -2.33 13.69
N ILE A 2 0.86 -2.72 12.60
CA ILE A 2 0.28 -3.52 11.51
C ILE A 2 0.39 -4.99 11.93
N THR A 3 -0.69 -5.54 12.48
CA THR A 3 -0.82 -6.99 12.74
C THR A 3 -1.39 -7.68 11.49
N ASP A 4 -1.39 -9.01 11.44
CA ASP A 4 -2.03 -9.79 10.36
C ASP A 4 -3.48 -9.35 10.08
N GLU A 5 -4.24 -9.06 11.13
CA GLU A 5 -5.64 -8.63 11.01
C GLU A 5 -5.75 -7.21 10.43
N VAL A 6 -4.93 -6.28 10.92
CA VAL A 6 -4.85 -4.91 10.40
C VAL A 6 -4.38 -4.93 8.94
N GLY A 7 -3.42 -5.79 8.59
CA GLY A 7 -2.94 -5.98 7.21
C GLY A 7 -4.02 -6.50 6.26
N LYS A 8 -4.82 -7.49 6.69
CA LYS A 8 -6.01 -7.94 5.93
C LYS A 8 -7.05 -6.83 5.79
N GLY A 9 -7.27 -6.05 6.85
CA GLY A 9 -8.15 -4.88 6.80
C GLY A 9 -7.67 -3.82 5.81
N LEU A 10 -6.37 -3.52 5.82
CA LEU A 10 -5.73 -2.59 4.91
C LEU A 10 -5.89 -3.04 3.45
N ARG A 11 -5.62 -4.31 3.16
CA ARG A 11 -5.88 -4.92 1.85
C ARG A 11 -7.31 -4.66 1.39
N ASN A 12 -8.30 -4.96 2.22
CA ASN A 12 -9.70 -4.80 1.82
C ASN A 12 -10.06 -3.33 1.54
N ILE A 13 -9.53 -2.39 2.32
CA ILE A 13 -9.70 -0.95 2.07
C ILE A 13 -9.04 -0.55 0.74
N CYS A 14 -7.85 -1.07 0.43
CA CYS A 14 -7.18 -0.82 -0.84
C CYS A 14 -8.01 -1.34 -2.03
N LEU A 15 -8.61 -2.52 -1.92
CA LEU A 15 -9.50 -3.04 -2.97
C LEU A 15 -10.77 -2.19 -3.11
N ASP A 16 -11.33 -1.69 -2.00
CA ASP A 16 -12.46 -0.73 -2.04
C ASP A 16 -12.07 0.58 -2.75
N ILE A 17 -10.80 1.01 -2.64
CA ILE A 17 -10.26 2.18 -3.36
C ILE A 17 -10.22 1.90 -4.87
N SER A 18 -9.74 0.73 -5.30
CA SER A 18 -9.68 0.37 -6.72
C SER A 18 -11.04 0.31 -7.41
N VAL A 19 -12.11 0.01 -6.68
CA VAL A 19 -13.47 0.02 -7.24
C VAL A 19 -13.97 1.46 -7.51
N ARG A 20 -13.41 2.47 -6.84
CA ARG A 20 -13.94 3.85 -6.83
C ARG A 20 -13.05 4.87 -7.53
N TYR A 21 -11.79 4.52 -7.74
CA TYR A 21 -10.78 5.39 -8.30
C TYR A 21 -9.96 4.57 -9.30
N GLU A 22 -9.39 5.23 -10.31
CA GLU A 22 -8.48 4.64 -11.30
C GLU A 22 -7.10 4.31 -10.69
N ILE A 23 -7.09 3.65 -9.53
CA ILE A 23 -5.93 3.29 -8.71
C ILE A 23 -6.03 1.79 -8.41
N ASN A 24 -5.33 0.98 -9.20
CA ASN A 24 -5.33 -0.47 -9.11
C ASN A 24 -4.13 -0.95 -8.31
N PHE A 25 -4.38 -1.59 -7.17
CA PHE A 25 -3.31 -2.25 -6.41
C PHE A 25 -2.99 -3.58 -7.09
N LEU A 26 -1.72 -3.79 -7.43
CA LEU A 26 -1.19 -5.04 -7.97
C LEU A 26 -0.50 -5.86 -6.88
N GLU A 27 0.13 -5.20 -5.91
CA GLU A 27 0.76 -5.87 -4.78
C GLU A 27 0.62 -5.01 -3.54
N ILE A 28 0.35 -5.65 -2.40
CA ILE A 28 0.37 -5.00 -1.09
C ILE A 28 1.23 -5.87 -0.18
N GLY A 29 2.34 -5.30 0.29
CA GLY A 29 3.25 -5.92 1.24
C GLY A 29 3.26 -5.14 2.55
N CYS A 30 3.15 -5.84 3.67
CA CYS A 30 3.16 -5.23 5.00
C CYS A 30 4.35 -5.73 5.82
N GLU A 31 4.93 -4.81 6.57
CA GLU A 31 5.93 -5.05 7.60
C GLU A 31 5.46 -4.38 8.91
N GLU A 32 6.18 -4.56 10.03
CA GLU A 32 5.69 -4.11 11.34
C GLU A 32 5.43 -2.59 11.42
N ASN A 33 6.20 -1.80 10.66
CA ASN A 33 6.24 -0.34 10.71
C ASN A 33 6.06 0.35 9.34
N HIS A 34 5.95 -0.37 8.23
CA HIS A 34 5.72 0.22 6.91
C HIS A 34 4.98 -0.73 5.95
N VAL A 35 4.50 -0.17 4.84
CA VAL A 35 3.73 -0.89 3.81
C VAL A 35 4.24 -0.50 2.44
N HIS A 36 4.39 -1.50 1.59
CA HIS A 36 4.75 -1.38 0.19
C HIS A 36 3.52 -1.57 -0.68
N PHE A 37 3.35 -0.71 -1.68
CA PHE A 37 2.29 -0.80 -2.66
C PHE A 37 2.89 -0.83 -4.06
N LEU A 38 2.51 -1.84 -4.85
CA LEU A 38 2.66 -1.80 -6.30
C LEU A 38 1.33 -1.34 -6.88
N ILE A 39 1.31 -0.17 -7.51
CA ILE A 39 0.09 0.46 -8.01
C ILE A 39 0.20 0.69 -9.52
N GLN A 40 -0.88 0.36 -10.21
CA GLN A 40 -1.16 0.78 -11.58
C GLN A 40 -2.24 1.86 -11.56
N SER A 41 -2.08 2.90 -12.36
CA SER A 41 -3.01 4.03 -12.41
C SER A 41 -2.95 4.70 -13.78
N VAL A 42 -3.92 5.55 -14.07
CA VAL A 42 -3.92 6.44 -15.24
C VAL A 42 -2.89 7.57 -15.10
N THR A 43 -2.42 8.08 -16.24
CA THR A 43 -1.40 9.14 -16.31
C THR A 43 -1.93 10.53 -15.94
N SER A 44 -3.25 10.72 -15.93
CA SER A 44 -3.91 11.95 -15.49
C SER A 44 -3.81 12.16 -13.97
N LEU A 45 -3.62 11.09 -13.20
CA LEU A 45 -3.42 11.16 -11.76
C LEU A 45 -1.94 11.36 -11.43
N SER A 46 -1.65 12.42 -10.70
CA SER A 46 -0.29 12.64 -10.18
C SER A 46 0.06 11.65 -9.07
N ILE A 47 1.35 11.35 -8.91
CA ILE A 47 1.82 10.48 -7.82
C ILE A 47 1.43 11.01 -6.44
N SER A 48 1.51 12.33 -6.24
CA SER A 48 1.11 12.96 -4.98
C SER A 48 -0.38 12.81 -4.71
N GLU A 49 -1.22 12.89 -5.74
CA GLU A 49 -2.66 12.65 -5.61
C GLU A 49 -2.97 11.20 -5.24
N ILE A 50 -2.32 10.23 -5.88
CA ILE A 50 -2.46 8.80 -5.57
C ILE A 50 -2.07 8.56 -4.11
N CYS A 51 -0.87 9.01 -3.69
CA CYS A 51 -0.41 8.86 -2.32
C CYS A 51 -1.34 9.53 -1.31
N MET A 52 -1.85 10.73 -1.61
CA MET A 52 -2.80 11.44 -0.75
C MET A 52 -4.09 10.63 -0.56
N LYS A 53 -4.71 10.15 -1.64
CA LYS A 53 -5.95 9.35 -1.57
C LYS A 53 -5.72 8.05 -0.80
N VAL A 54 -4.69 7.30 -1.15
CA VAL A 54 -4.37 6.02 -0.49
C VAL A 54 -4.11 6.23 1.00
N LYS A 55 -3.22 7.14 1.38
CA LYS A 55 -2.86 7.36 2.78
C LYS A 55 -4.03 7.89 3.60
N SER A 56 -4.80 8.85 3.08
CA SER A 56 -5.92 9.45 3.82
C SER A 56 -7.06 8.47 4.05
N ILE A 57 -7.48 7.74 3.01
CA ILE A 57 -8.59 6.78 3.10
C ILE A 57 -8.21 5.60 3.99
N THR A 58 -7.02 5.04 3.80
CA THR A 58 -6.56 3.91 4.61
C THR A 58 -6.41 4.29 6.08
N ALA A 59 -5.82 5.45 6.41
CA ALA A 59 -5.71 5.90 7.79
C ALA A 59 -7.10 6.05 8.45
N LYS A 60 -8.03 6.70 7.75
CA LYS A 60 -9.41 6.90 8.24
C LYS A 60 -10.12 5.58 8.50
N GLU A 61 -10.08 4.66 7.54
CA GLU A 61 -10.77 3.38 7.63
C GLU A 61 -10.11 2.42 8.63
N ILE A 62 -8.77 2.41 8.72
CA ILE A 62 -8.08 1.62 9.74
C ILE A 62 -8.44 2.09 11.14
N PHE A 63 -8.42 3.39 11.42
CA PHE A 63 -8.84 3.88 12.75
C PHE A 63 -10.32 3.60 13.05
N ARG A 64 -11.17 3.50 12.02
CA ARG A 64 -12.59 3.16 12.19
C ARG A 64 -12.79 1.68 12.47
N ARG A 65 -12.09 0.80 11.74
CA ARG A 65 -12.23 -0.67 11.83
C ARG A 65 -11.43 -1.28 12.97
N PHE A 66 -10.31 -0.66 13.34
CA PHE A 66 -9.34 -1.11 14.35
C PHE A 66 -9.05 0.00 15.37
N PRO A 67 -10.00 0.34 16.26
CA PRO A 67 -9.83 1.43 17.23
C PRO A 67 -8.60 1.26 18.13
N GLU A 68 -8.15 0.04 18.39
CA GLU A 68 -6.95 -0.29 19.14
C GLU A 68 -5.66 0.20 18.48
N VAL A 69 -5.63 0.35 17.15
CA VAL A 69 -4.50 0.95 16.42
C VAL A 69 -4.32 2.41 16.81
N LYS A 70 -5.42 3.13 17.04
CA LYS A 70 -5.41 4.53 17.47
C LYS A 70 -4.80 4.71 18.86
N LEU A 71 -4.93 3.72 19.73
CA LEU A 71 -4.35 3.74 21.08
C LEU A 71 -2.83 3.56 21.05
N LYS A 72 -2.30 2.89 20.04
CA LYS A 72 -0.86 2.63 19.88
C LYS A 72 -0.10 3.79 19.21
N LEU A 73 -0.80 4.72 18.58
CA LEU A 73 -0.22 5.81 17.79
C LEU A 73 -0.49 7.17 18.43
N TRP A 74 0.53 7.71 19.11
CA TRP A 74 0.51 9.07 19.66
C TRP A 74 0.28 10.09 18.54
N GLY A 75 -0.62 11.05 18.75
CA GLY A 75 -0.97 12.05 17.73
C GLY A 75 -1.97 11.59 16.66
N ARG A 76 -2.44 10.33 16.70
CA ARG A 76 -3.49 9.79 15.81
C ARG A 76 -3.13 9.85 14.32
N ASN A 77 -1.84 9.74 13.99
CA ASN A 77 -1.36 9.65 12.62
C ASN A 77 -1.01 8.19 12.31
N PHE A 78 -1.69 7.58 11.34
CA PHE A 78 -1.40 6.22 10.89
C PHE A 78 -0.16 6.17 10.00
N TRP A 79 0.00 7.17 9.13
CA TRP A 79 1.15 7.31 8.25
C TRP A 79 2.04 8.48 8.67
N THR A 80 3.33 8.40 8.37
CA THR A 80 4.22 9.56 8.36
C THR A 80 3.80 10.55 7.26
N SER A 81 4.28 11.78 7.30
CA SER A 81 3.98 12.78 6.25
C SER A 81 4.59 12.40 4.90
N GLY A 82 5.81 11.86 4.90
CA GLY A 82 6.55 11.47 3.71
C GLY A 82 6.04 10.21 3.00
N TYR A 83 6.52 10.00 1.79
CA TYR A 83 6.37 8.75 1.04
C TYR A 83 7.57 8.61 0.09
N TYR A 84 7.87 7.38 -0.31
CA TYR A 84 8.80 7.07 -1.39
C TYR A 84 7.99 6.54 -2.58
N ALA A 85 8.32 7.00 -3.79
CA ALA A 85 7.69 6.53 -5.01
C ALA A 85 8.74 6.44 -6.12
N ASN A 86 8.68 5.35 -6.89
CA ASN A 86 9.47 5.16 -8.09
C ASN A 86 8.57 4.55 -9.19
N THR A 87 8.99 4.66 -10.44
CA THR A 87 8.29 4.03 -11.56
C THR A 87 8.80 2.62 -11.81
N VAL A 88 7.88 1.73 -12.21
CA VAL A 88 8.17 0.34 -12.52
C VAL A 88 7.79 0.02 -13.97
N GLY A 89 8.71 -0.55 -14.75
CA GLY A 89 8.43 -1.02 -16.12
C GLY A 89 8.15 -2.53 -16.19
N GLN A 90 7.28 -2.95 -17.13
CA GLN A 90 6.82 -4.34 -17.28
C GLN A 90 7.95 -5.39 -17.46
N TYR A 91 9.04 -5.03 -18.15
CA TYR A 91 10.10 -5.97 -18.56
C TYR A 91 11.33 -6.01 -17.66
N GLY A 92 11.39 -5.20 -16.60
CA GLY A 92 12.59 -5.10 -15.74
C GLY A 92 12.45 -5.60 -14.31
N ASN A 93 11.25 -5.92 -13.83
CA ASN A 93 10.92 -5.51 -12.44
C ASN A 93 10.46 -6.56 -11.45
N LYS A 94 10.19 -7.82 -11.82
CA LYS A 94 10.01 -8.84 -10.76
C LYS A 94 11.30 -8.99 -9.94
N ASP A 95 12.44 -8.98 -10.61
CA ASP A 95 13.75 -9.05 -9.96
C ASP A 95 14.14 -7.76 -9.24
N VAL A 96 13.69 -6.59 -9.71
CA VAL A 96 13.97 -5.31 -9.03
C VAL A 96 13.06 -5.12 -7.81
N ILE A 97 11.78 -5.50 -7.88
CA ILE A 97 10.89 -5.57 -6.71
C ILE A 97 11.44 -6.59 -5.71
N LYS A 98 11.80 -7.80 -6.18
CA LYS A 98 12.41 -8.83 -5.35
C LYS A 98 13.71 -8.34 -4.70
N LYS A 99 14.63 -7.74 -5.47
CA LYS A 99 15.87 -7.16 -4.92
C LYS A 99 15.61 -5.98 -3.99
N TYR A 100 14.59 -5.18 -4.25
CA TYR A 100 14.21 -4.08 -3.37
C TYR A 100 13.77 -4.65 -2.02
N ILE A 101 12.85 -5.62 -2.02
CA ILE A 101 12.39 -6.34 -0.82
C ILE A 101 13.58 -7.01 -0.11
N GLU A 102 14.40 -7.78 -0.83
CA GLU A 102 15.60 -8.45 -0.30
C GLU A 102 16.63 -7.44 0.27
N SER A 103 16.77 -6.25 -0.32
CA SER A 103 17.70 -5.21 0.15
C SER A 103 17.21 -4.49 1.41
N GLN A 104 15.91 -4.55 1.70
CA GLN A 104 15.34 -4.04 2.93
C GLN A 104 15.48 -5.05 4.09
N GLU A 105 15.87 -6.30 3.82
CA GLU A 105 16.09 -7.31 4.86
C GLU A 105 17.39 -7.06 5.64
N LYS A 106 17.25 -6.27 6.71
CA LYS A 106 17.90 -6.57 7.98
C LYS A 106 16.81 -6.83 9.02
N GLU A 107 16.52 -8.12 9.24
CA GLU A 107 15.69 -8.66 10.34
C GLU A 107 14.17 -8.36 10.37
N VAL A 108 13.53 -7.88 9.30
CA VAL A 108 12.08 -7.61 9.29
C VAL A 108 11.31 -8.64 8.46
N LYS A 109 10.23 -9.20 9.03
CA LYS A 109 9.38 -10.22 8.39
C LYS A 109 8.40 -9.57 7.41
N TYR A 110 8.77 -9.50 6.13
CA TYR A 110 7.89 -9.05 5.05
C TYR A 110 6.72 -10.03 4.82
N GLN A 111 5.50 -9.51 4.76
CA GLN A 111 4.29 -10.27 4.47
C GLN A 111 3.56 -9.70 3.25
N LYS A 112 3.57 -10.43 2.13
CA LYS A 112 2.70 -10.14 0.99
C LYS A 112 1.26 -10.50 1.35
N VAL A 113 0.38 -9.50 1.41
CA VAL A 113 -1.04 -9.68 1.74
C VAL A 113 -1.94 -9.66 0.50
N TYR A 114 -1.43 -9.19 -0.64
CA TYR A 114 -2.15 -9.18 -1.91
C TYR A 114 -1.20 -9.27 -3.11
N ASP A 115 -1.63 -9.99 -4.14
CA ASP A 115 -1.01 -10.11 -5.46
C ASP A 115 -2.14 -10.11 -6.51
N GLY A 116 -2.06 -9.22 -7.48
CA GLY A 116 -3.10 -8.92 -8.46
C GLY A 116 -2.51 -8.80 -9.87
N GLN A 117 -3.35 -9.07 -10.87
CA GLN A 117 -2.95 -9.04 -12.27
C GLN A 117 -3.01 -7.61 -12.83
N LEU A 118 -2.04 -7.25 -13.67
CA LEU A 118 -2.07 -6.01 -14.47
C LEU A 118 -3.32 -5.98 -15.35
N THR A 119 -4.06 -4.86 -15.32
CA THR A 119 -5.15 -4.61 -16.26
C THR A 119 -4.63 -3.73 -17.40
N LEU A 120 -4.67 -4.22 -18.63
CA LEU A 120 -4.30 -3.43 -19.81
C LEU A 120 -5.59 -2.91 -20.43
N PHE A 121 -5.91 -1.65 -20.17
CA PHE A 121 -7.12 -0.96 -20.62
C PHE A 121 -8.40 -1.71 -20.20
N ASP A 122 -9.05 -1.22 -19.14
CA ASP A 122 -10.41 -1.67 -18.83
C ASP A 122 -11.32 -1.12 -19.94
N ASP A 123 -11.89 -2.00 -20.79
CA ASP A 123 -12.89 -1.65 -21.81
C ASP A 123 -14.21 -1.18 -21.19
#